data_AF-A0A1V1RE14-F1
#
_entry.id   AF-A0A1V1RE14-F1
#
_cell.length_a   1.000
_cell.length_b   1.000
_cell.length_c   1.000
_cell.angle_alpha   90.00
_cell.angle_beta   90.00
_cell.angle_gamma   90.00
#
_symmetry.space_group_name_H-M   'P 1'
#
loop_
_entity.id
_entity.type
_entity.pdbx_description
1 polymer ?
#
loop_
_entity_poly.entity_id
_entity_poly.type
_entity_poly.pdbx_seq_one_letter_code
_entity_poly.pdbx_strand_id
1 'polypeptide(L)'
;MPETEQVDRDARDAEREIDEREYERARRTRLLLSAGLVVLFLLLLVVLGFVARIVTPVGRPAAGELPEGLTWVRSIYGWGATEDTQLNGPSDVGVGPDGTIWVADSRRFQIVGFTPTGALKAILSQGPGAVFPQSFDVAEDGDLYVCDFAHDRIVVLTPDNRVVREWKVQLPMEISVRGDRVVVGSRGGVAVYDREGNAISWWGERGSDPDQFDVVRGVAIGPDGLIYVSDTQNHRLKAYTEKGELKWVYPSPEEMKRFKEKPSAEETEAAKAPFQIPAGMTFDAAGRLLVVDPFEFAIMHVDTSNGHVLERWGEFGERDGFFGYPTSIDYDPARDWYVVADTANNRVQIVRLPGSGGGVAAAVRRAWGGPMWACYGPLILLLLAVIVAVVGRRRSRSAEPDEESEGSET
;
A
#
# COMPACT_ATOMS: atom_id res chain seq x y z
N MET A 1 -35.43 -58.78 63.43
CA MET A 1 -34.92 -57.52 62.87
C MET A 1 -34.59 -57.71 61.38
N PRO A 2 -35.57 -57.71 60.47
CA PRO A 2 -35.30 -57.75 59.03
C PRO A 2 -35.53 -56.39 58.32
N GLU A 3 -36.27 -55.46 58.94
CA GLU A 3 -36.61 -54.15 58.33
C GLU A 3 -35.40 -53.23 58.23
N THR A 4 -34.45 -53.28 59.18
CA THR A 4 -33.26 -52.43 59.18
C THR A 4 -32.23 -52.79 58.09
N GLU A 5 -32.12 -54.08 57.71
CA GLU A 5 -31.25 -54.50 56.61
C GLU A 5 -31.82 -54.16 55.23
N GLN A 6 -33.15 -54.17 55.10
CA GLN A 6 -33.83 -53.81 53.86
C GLN A 6 -33.69 -52.30 53.58
N VAL A 7 -33.87 -51.47 54.61
CA VAL A 7 -33.72 -50.01 54.51
C VAL A 7 -32.28 -49.59 54.19
N ASP A 8 -31.27 -50.28 54.75
CA ASP A 8 -29.85 -50.01 54.46
C ASP A 8 -29.46 -50.45 53.03
N ARG A 9 -30.07 -51.53 52.51
CA ARG A 9 -29.90 -51.92 51.09
C ARG A 9 -30.55 -50.91 50.14
N ASP A 10 -31.80 -50.53 50.41
CA ASP A 10 -32.53 -49.56 49.59
C ASP A 10 -31.83 -48.18 49.59
N ALA A 11 -31.20 -47.78 50.70
CA ALA A 11 -30.40 -46.57 50.81
C ALA A 11 -29.11 -46.63 49.96
N ARG A 12 -28.38 -47.76 50.00
CA ARG A 12 -27.17 -47.96 49.18
C ARG A 12 -27.46 -48.06 47.69
N ASP A 13 -28.59 -48.65 47.32
CA ASP A 13 -29.03 -48.72 45.92
C ASP A 13 -29.48 -47.33 45.41
N ALA A 14 -30.13 -46.53 46.26
CA ALA A 14 -30.46 -45.14 45.95
C ALA A 14 -29.22 -44.24 45.80
N GLU A 15 -28.20 -44.41 46.66
CA GLU A 15 -26.91 -43.70 46.53
C GLU A 15 -26.19 -44.06 45.23
N ARG A 16 -26.17 -45.36 44.84
CA ARG A 16 -25.62 -45.80 43.55
C ARG A 16 -26.35 -45.21 42.36
N GLU A 17 -27.68 -45.14 42.40
CA GLU A 17 -28.45 -44.50 41.33
C GLU A 17 -28.17 -42.99 41.21
N ILE A 18 -27.96 -42.30 42.33
CA ILE A 18 -27.61 -40.87 42.34
C ILE A 18 -26.22 -40.68 41.74
N ASP A 19 -25.24 -41.47 42.15
CA ASP A 19 -23.85 -41.40 41.68
C ASP A 19 -23.74 -41.74 40.18
N GLU A 20 -24.52 -42.72 39.70
CA GLU A 20 -24.64 -43.02 38.26
C GLU A 20 -25.27 -41.85 37.46
N ARG A 21 -26.32 -41.20 37.99
CA ARG A 21 -26.95 -40.04 37.34
C ARG A 21 -26.02 -38.83 37.31
N GLU A 22 -25.24 -38.60 38.36
CA GLU A 22 -24.23 -37.54 38.41
C GLU A 22 -23.06 -37.83 37.47
N TYR A 23 -22.59 -39.08 37.43
CA TYR A 23 -21.58 -39.54 36.48
C TYR A 23 -22.06 -39.36 35.03
N GLU A 24 -23.30 -39.74 34.72
CA GLU A 24 -23.88 -39.54 33.39
C GLU A 24 -24.00 -38.06 33.02
N ARG A 25 -24.43 -37.20 33.94
CA ARG A 25 -24.49 -35.74 33.73
C ARG A 25 -23.10 -35.18 33.47
N ALA A 26 -22.11 -35.51 34.30
CA ALA A 26 -20.73 -35.07 34.13
C ALA A 26 -20.12 -35.55 32.81
N ARG A 27 -20.41 -36.79 32.40
CA ARG A 27 -19.99 -37.36 31.12
C ARG A 27 -20.64 -36.65 29.93
N ARG A 28 -21.95 -36.37 29.98
CA ARG A 28 -22.67 -35.59 28.95
C ARG A 28 -22.14 -34.16 28.85
N THR A 29 -21.89 -33.49 29.97
CA THR A 29 -21.33 -32.13 29.98
C THR A 29 -19.92 -32.10 29.40
N ARG A 30 -19.06 -33.09 29.71
CA ARG A 30 -17.73 -33.23 29.10
C ARG A 30 -17.80 -33.47 27.59
N LEU A 31 -18.72 -34.33 27.14
CA LEU A 31 -18.96 -34.62 25.73
C LEU A 31 -19.48 -33.39 24.95
N LEU A 32 -20.39 -32.62 25.55
CA LEU A 32 -20.90 -31.39 24.94
C LEU A 32 -19.83 -30.30 24.86
N LEU A 33 -19.01 -30.16 25.90
CA LEU A 33 -17.85 -29.25 25.90
C LEU A 33 -16.82 -29.63 24.85
N SER A 34 -16.46 -30.91 24.74
CA SER A 34 -15.49 -31.36 23.73
C SER A 34 -16.04 -31.24 22.31
N ALA A 35 -17.32 -31.56 22.08
CA ALA A 35 -17.98 -31.33 20.80
C ALA A 35 -18.02 -29.84 20.42
N GLY A 36 -18.34 -28.95 21.38
CA GLY A 36 -18.31 -27.51 21.18
C GLY A 36 -16.91 -26.99 20.81
N LEU A 37 -15.87 -27.53 21.42
CA LEU A 37 -14.47 -27.16 21.16
C LEU A 37 -14.01 -27.62 19.77
N VAL A 38 -14.45 -28.80 19.32
CA VAL A 38 -14.21 -29.30 17.96
C VAL A 38 -14.91 -28.43 16.92
N VAL A 39 -16.17 -28.06 17.15
CA VAL A 39 -16.92 -27.17 16.25
C VAL A 39 -16.25 -25.80 16.15
N LEU A 40 -15.81 -25.23 17.29
CA LEU A 40 -15.09 -23.96 17.31
C LEU A 40 -13.76 -24.04 16.54
N PHE A 41 -13.02 -25.14 16.70
CA PHE A 41 -11.78 -25.38 15.97
C PHE A 41 -12.00 -25.51 14.45
N LEU A 42 -13.06 -26.21 14.03
CA LEU A 42 -13.43 -26.30 12.61
C LEU A 42 -13.85 -24.95 12.04
N LEU A 43 -14.63 -24.15 12.78
CA LEU A 43 -14.97 -22.78 12.42
C LEU A 43 -13.72 -21.90 12.29
N LEU A 44 -12.75 -22.04 13.21
CA LEU A 44 -11.46 -21.37 13.13
C LEU A 44 -10.73 -21.74 11.84
N LEU A 45 -10.68 -23.03 11.47
CA LEU A 45 -10.04 -23.46 10.22
C LEU A 45 -10.73 -22.90 8.97
N VAL A 46 -12.06 -22.83 8.96
CA VAL A 46 -12.83 -22.24 7.86
C VAL A 46 -12.55 -20.74 7.75
N VAL A 47 -12.58 -20.03 8.89
CA VAL A 47 -12.24 -18.61 8.95
C VAL A 47 -10.79 -18.39 8.51
N LEU A 48 -9.85 -19.22 8.98
CA LEU A 48 -8.43 -19.15 8.60
C LEU A 48 -8.24 -19.42 7.10
N GLY A 49 -8.99 -20.35 6.50
CA GLY A 49 -8.97 -20.62 5.07
C GLY A 49 -9.57 -19.49 4.23
N PHE A 50 -10.65 -18.86 4.71
CA PHE A 50 -11.26 -17.69 4.07
C PHE A 50 -10.36 -16.45 4.16
N VAL A 51 -9.79 -16.21 5.34
CA VAL A 51 -8.73 -15.23 5.60
C VAL A 51 -7.54 -15.48 4.69
N ALA A 52 -7.04 -16.70 4.63
CA ALA A 52 -5.94 -17.06 3.75
C ALA A 52 -6.27 -16.68 2.31
N ARG A 53 -7.49 -16.96 1.82
CA ARG A 53 -7.92 -16.55 0.47
C ARG A 53 -7.98 -15.04 0.23
N ILE A 54 -8.40 -14.25 1.22
CA ILE A 54 -8.44 -12.78 1.12
C ILE A 54 -7.03 -12.18 1.12
N VAL A 55 -6.10 -12.84 1.79
CA VAL A 55 -4.81 -12.26 2.17
C VAL A 55 -3.70 -12.81 1.29
N THR A 56 -3.90 -14.01 0.71
CA THR A 56 -3.16 -14.46 -0.46
C THR A 56 -3.50 -13.52 -1.60
N PRO A 57 -2.52 -12.74 -2.10
CA PRO A 57 -2.75 -11.86 -3.23
C PRO A 57 -3.22 -12.67 -4.45
N VAL A 58 -4.01 -12.01 -5.31
CA VAL A 58 -4.24 -12.51 -6.67
C VAL A 58 -2.89 -12.38 -7.39
N GLY A 59 -2.22 -13.52 -7.59
CA GLY A 59 -0.81 -13.59 -7.97
C GLY A 59 0.00 -14.27 -6.86
N ARG A 60 0.60 -15.43 -7.14
CA ARG A 60 1.54 -16.05 -6.20
C ARG A 60 2.81 -15.18 -6.15
N PRO A 61 3.38 -14.85 -4.97
CA PRO A 61 4.73 -14.30 -4.92
C PRO A 61 5.64 -15.23 -5.73
N ALA A 62 6.48 -14.62 -6.55
CA ALA A 62 7.27 -15.35 -7.52
C ALA A 62 8.18 -16.36 -6.81
N ALA A 63 8.20 -17.61 -7.27
CA ALA A 63 9.20 -18.58 -6.81
C ALA A 63 10.58 -18.13 -7.30
N GLY A 64 11.40 -17.54 -6.43
CA GLY A 64 12.74 -17.00 -6.74
C GLY A 64 13.14 -15.88 -5.77
N GLU A 65 14.42 -15.51 -5.77
CA GLU A 65 14.89 -14.35 -5.01
C GLU A 65 14.38 -13.06 -5.66
N LEU A 66 13.86 -12.14 -4.84
CA LEU A 66 13.48 -10.79 -5.25
C LEU A 66 14.72 -9.88 -5.28
N PRO A 67 14.67 -8.74 -6.01
CA PRO A 67 15.72 -7.73 -5.91
C PRO A 67 15.99 -7.34 -4.46
N GLU A 68 17.27 -7.20 -4.10
CA GLU A 68 17.70 -6.93 -2.73
C GLU A 68 17.02 -5.68 -2.16
N GLY A 69 16.56 -5.75 -0.91
CA GLY A 69 15.90 -4.63 -0.22
C GLY A 69 14.45 -4.37 -0.62
N LEU A 70 14.00 -4.83 -1.80
CA LEU A 70 12.61 -4.65 -2.24
C LEU A 70 11.72 -5.78 -1.70
N THR A 71 10.64 -5.41 -1.02
CA THR A 71 9.60 -6.37 -0.62
C THR A 71 8.37 -6.20 -1.50
N TRP A 72 8.06 -7.20 -2.32
CA TRP A 72 6.80 -7.24 -3.06
C TRP A 72 5.62 -7.53 -2.11
N VAL A 73 4.53 -6.77 -2.25
CA VAL A 73 3.31 -6.95 -1.46
C VAL A 73 2.21 -7.61 -2.27
N ARG A 74 1.91 -7.04 -3.44
CA ARG A 74 0.93 -7.57 -4.42
C ARG A 74 1.02 -6.80 -5.73
N SER A 75 0.35 -7.33 -6.74
CA SER A 75 0.10 -6.64 -8.01
C SER A 75 -1.41 -6.53 -8.25
N ILE A 76 -1.83 -5.48 -8.94
CA ILE A 76 -3.20 -5.31 -9.43
C ILE A 76 -3.13 -5.27 -10.95
N TYR A 77 -3.74 -6.28 -11.58
CA TYR A 77 -3.78 -6.43 -13.04
C TYR A 77 -5.08 -5.87 -13.65
N GLY A 78 -6.09 -5.63 -12.82
CA GLY A 78 -7.44 -5.29 -13.24
C GLY A 78 -8.47 -5.71 -12.21
N TRP A 79 -9.74 -5.77 -12.59
CA TRP A 79 -10.87 -6.11 -11.72
C TRP A 79 -11.72 -7.30 -12.17
N GLY A 80 -11.28 -8.01 -13.21
CA GLY A 80 -11.92 -9.24 -13.69
C GLY A 80 -10.93 -10.11 -14.44
N ALA A 81 -11.38 -11.25 -14.99
CA ALA A 81 -10.52 -12.20 -15.68
C ALA A 81 -10.40 -11.97 -17.19
N THR A 82 -11.22 -11.07 -17.74
CA THR A 82 -11.33 -10.80 -19.17
C THR A 82 -10.53 -9.56 -19.55
N GLU A 83 -10.04 -9.49 -20.79
CA GLU A 83 -9.17 -8.41 -21.28
C GLU A 83 -9.80 -7.02 -21.10
N ASP A 84 -11.12 -6.88 -21.25
CA ASP A 84 -11.86 -5.63 -21.02
C ASP A 84 -11.80 -5.15 -19.57
N THR A 85 -11.55 -6.05 -18.62
CA THR A 85 -11.44 -5.78 -17.18
C THR A 85 -10.01 -5.78 -16.66
N GLN A 86 -9.02 -5.91 -17.55
CA GLN A 86 -7.60 -5.74 -17.24
C GLN A 86 -7.16 -4.30 -17.51
N LEU A 87 -6.19 -3.84 -16.73
CA LEU A 87 -5.46 -2.61 -16.99
C LEU A 87 -4.72 -2.71 -18.34
N ASN A 88 -4.56 -1.60 -19.05
CA ASN A 88 -3.88 -1.55 -20.33
C ASN A 88 -3.00 -0.30 -20.44
N GLY A 89 -1.70 -0.46 -20.19
CA GLY A 89 -0.75 0.64 -20.11
C GLY A 89 -1.09 1.63 -18.98
N PRO A 90 -1.10 1.18 -17.71
CA PRO A 90 -1.22 2.10 -16.59
C PRO A 90 -0.05 3.08 -16.63
N SER A 91 -0.30 4.38 -16.82
CA SER A 91 0.76 5.38 -17.01
C SER A 91 1.12 6.15 -15.74
N ASP A 92 0.16 6.30 -14.84
CA ASP A 92 0.28 7.07 -13.61
C ASP A 92 -0.51 6.45 -12.45
N VAL A 93 -0.09 6.71 -11.22
CA VAL A 93 -0.72 6.22 -9.99
C VAL A 93 -0.76 7.30 -8.94
N GLY A 94 -1.81 7.28 -8.11
CA GLY A 94 -1.94 8.17 -6.96
C GLY A 94 -2.74 7.53 -5.84
N VAL A 95 -2.36 7.77 -4.61
CA VAL A 95 -2.96 7.18 -3.41
C VAL A 95 -3.76 8.24 -2.68
N GLY A 96 -5.09 8.06 -2.66
CA GLY A 96 -5.97 8.95 -1.91
C GLY A 96 -5.83 8.80 -0.38
N PRO A 97 -6.33 9.78 0.38
CA PRO A 97 -6.20 9.82 1.85
C PRO A 97 -6.90 8.63 2.57
N ASP A 98 -7.86 7.97 1.93
CA ASP A 98 -8.49 6.75 2.43
C ASP A 98 -7.74 5.44 2.06
N GLY A 99 -6.67 5.57 1.28
CA GLY A 99 -5.88 4.47 0.72
C GLY A 99 -6.39 3.94 -0.61
N THR A 100 -7.33 4.63 -1.27
CA THR A 100 -7.71 4.30 -2.64
C THR A 100 -6.50 4.44 -3.54
N ILE A 101 -6.20 3.40 -4.30
CA ILE A 101 -5.15 3.38 -5.31
C ILE A 101 -5.80 3.75 -6.63
N TRP A 102 -5.58 4.97 -7.08
CA TRP A 102 -6.00 5.44 -8.38
C TRP A 102 -4.93 5.12 -9.42
N VAL A 103 -5.37 4.77 -10.62
CA VAL A 103 -4.51 4.37 -11.74
C VAL A 103 -5.02 5.01 -13.02
N ALA A 104 -4.16 5.74 -13.72
CA ALA A 104 -4.44 6.22 -15.07
C ALA A 104 -4.25 5.07 -16.06
N ASP A 105 -5.35 4.50 -16.55
CA ASP A 105 -5.36 3.43 -17.54
C ASP A 105 -5.36 4.06 -18.94
N SER A 106 -4.19 4.54 -19.35
CA SER A 106 -4.04 5.51 -20.44
C SER A 106 -4.52 5.00 -21.79
N ARG A 107 -4.36 3.72 -22.11
CA ARG A 107 -4.83 3.14 -23.39
C ARG A 107 -6.34 2.89 -23.40
N ARG A 108 -7.00 2.99 -22.25
CA ARG A 108 -8.46 2.95 -22.10
C ARG A 108 -9.08 4.32 -21.84
N PHE A 109 -8.27 5.37 -21.75
CA PHE A 109 -8.72 6.76 -21.50
C PHE A 109 -9.61 6.89 -20.26
N GLN A 110 -9.18 6.26 -19.15
CA GLN A 110 -9.93 6.25 -17.90
C GLN A 110 -8.99 6.30 -16.70
N ILE A 111 -9.53 6.71 -15.55
CA ILE A 111 -8.86 6.54 -14.25
C ILE A 111 -9.63 5.48 -13.45
N VAL A 112 -8.93 4.47 -12.97
CA VAL A 112 -9.52 3.35 -12.21
C VAL A 112 -9.09 3.44 -10.76
N GLY A 113 -10.05 3.41 -9.85
CA GLY A 113 -9.81 3.41 -8.41
C GLY A 113 -9.95 2.02 -7.84
N PHE A 114 -8.94 1.56 -7.11
CA PHE A 114 -8.93 0.31 -6.37
C PHE A 114 -8.88 0.57 -4.87
N THR A 115 -9.53 -0.27 -4.08
CA THR A 115 -9.29 -0.35 -2.64
C THR A 115 -7.84 -0.74 -2.35
N PRO A 116 -7.33 -0.51 -1.13
CA PRO A 116 -6.00 -0.99 -0.74
C PRO A 116 -5.81 -2.51 -0.93
N THR A 117 -6.90 -3.28 -0.88
CA THR A 117 -6.88 -4.72 -1.11
C THR A 117 -6.90 -5.11 -2.59
N GLY A 118 -6.97 -4.14 -3.52
CA GLY A 118 -6.98 -4.38 -4.96
C GLY A 118 -8.36 -4.65 -5.56
N ALA A 119 -9.44 -4.54 -4.79
CA ALA A 119 -10.80 -4.63 -5.32
C ALA A 119 -11.21 -3.32 -6.01
N LEU A 120 -11.95 -3.39 -7.11
CA LEU A 120 -12.47 -2.22 -7.81
C LEU A 120 -13.33 -1.37 -6.87
N LYS A 121 -13.09 -0.06 -6.86
CA LYS A 121 -13.87 0.94 -6.13
C LYS A 121 -14.64 1.85 -7.09
N ALA A 122 -13.98 2.36 -8.12
CA ALA A 122 -14.57 3.31 -9.07
C ALA A 122 -13.88 3.25 -10.43
N ILE A 123 -14.60 3.66 -11.47
CA ILE A 123 -14.05 3.94 -12.80
C ILE A 123 -14.50 5.34 -13.17
N LEU A 124 -13.54 6.24 -13.37
CA LEU A 124 -13.76 7.58 -13.85
C LEU A 124 -13.54 7.55 -15.37
N SER A 125 -14.63 7.33 -16.11
CA SER A 125 -14.63 7.29 -17.57
C SER A 125 -15.82 8.08 -18.12
N GLN A 126 -15.57 8.91 -19.13
CA GLN A 126 -16.56 9.64 -19.93
C GLN A 126 -17.50 10.61 -19.16
N GLY A 127 -18.03 11.62 -19.88
CA GLY A 127 -18.86 12.71 -19.33
C GLY A 127 -18.39 14.09 -19.82
N PRO A 128 -19.02 15.20 -19.38
CA PRO A 128 -18.62 16.57 -19.77
C PRO A 128 -17.14 16.91 -19.46
N GLY A 129 -16.50 16.14 -18.59
CA GLY A 129 -15.07 16.20 -18.26
C GLY A 129 -14.29 14.96 -18.71
N ALA A 130 -14.60 14.39 -19.88
CA ALA A 130 -13.79 13.32 -20.46
C ALA A 130 -12.32 13.79 -20.55
N VAL A 131 -11.48 13.17 -19.75
CA VAL A 131 -10.05 13.44 -19.66
C VAL A 131 -9.29 12.43 -20.51
N PHE A 132 -8.15 12.85 -21.06
CA PHE A 132 -7.10 11.95 -21.50
C PHE A 132 -6.06 11.89 -20.37
N PRO A 133 -6.23 11.03 -19.36
CA PRO A 133 -5.41 11.07 -18.16
C PRO A 133 -4.03 10.50 -18.51
N GLN A 134 -3.12 11.38 -18.90
CA GLN A 134 -1.72 11.01 -19.05
C GLN A 134 -1.06 10.94 -17.67
N SER A 135 -1.37 11.93 -16.82
CA SER A 135 -0.94 12.03 -15.43
C SER A 135 -2.01 12.70 -14.57
N PHE A 136 -2.01 12.43 -13.27
CA PHE A 136 -2.83 13.07 -12.26
C PHE A 136 -2.16 12.99 -10.89
N ASP A 137 -2.62 13.82 -9.95
CA ASP A 137 -2.27 13.68 -8.53
C ASP A 137 -3.52 13.76 -7.65
N VAL A 138 -3.47 13.18 -6.46
CA VAL A 138 -4.58 13.14 -5.50
C VAL A 138 -4.27 14.06 -4.33
N ALA A 139 -5.05 15.11 -4.19
CA ALA A 139 -4.89 16.08 -3.10
C ALA A 139 -5.27 15.48 -1.73
N GLU A 140 -4.89 16.16 -0.64
CA GLU A 140 -5.14 15.66 0.72
C GLU A 140 -6.62 15.55 1.10
N ASP A 141 -7.51 16.26 0.39
CA ASP A 141 -8.97 16.14 0.51
C ASP A 141 -9.58 15.05 -0.38
N GLY A 142 -8.76 14.40 -1.22
CA GLY A 142 -9.14 13.31 -2.10
C GLY A 142 -9.56 13.73 -3.50
N ASP A 143 -9.56 15.02 -3.84
CA ASP A 143 -9.80 15.48 -5.20
C ASP A 143 -8.63 15.11 -6.12
N LEU A 144 -8.94 14.66 -7.33
CA LEU A 144 -7.98 14.27 -8.36
C LEU A 144 -7.73 15.44 -9.31
N TYR A 145 -6.49 15.87 -9.43
CA TYR A 145 -6.07 16.90 -10.37
C TYR A 145 -5.47 16.23 -11.59
N VAL A 146 -6.15 16.30 -12.73
CA VAL A 146 -5.82 15.51 -13.92
C VAL A 146 -5.25 16.39 -15.02
N CYS A 147 -4.10 15.99 -15.57
CA CYS A 147 -3.54 16.54 -16.80
C CYS A 147 -4.33 16.01 -18.00
N ASP A 148 -5.19 16.87 -18.57
CA ASP A 148 -5.89 16.58 -19.82
C ASP A 148 -5.07 17.13 -20.99
N PHE A 149 -3.99 16.40 -21.32
CA PHE A 149 -3.00 16.79 -22.33
C PHE A 149 -3.63 17.12 -23.69
N ALA A 150 -4.65 16.36 -24.10
CA ALA A 150 -5.30 16.54 -25.40
C ALA A 150 -6.06 17.87 -25.52
N HIS A 151 -6.40 18.51 -24.40
CA HIS A 151 -7.21 19.73 -24.36
C HIS A 151 -6.49 20.93 -23.72
N ASP A 152 -5.18 20.81 -23.45
CA ASP A 152 -4.36 21.87 -22.83
C ASP A 152 -5.02 22.43 -21.55
N ARG A 153 -5.39 21.56 -20.62
CA ARG A 153 -6.03 21.97 -19.36
C ARG A 153 -5.72 21.01 -18.21
N ILE A 154 -5.91 21.52 -17.00
CA ILE A 154 -6.10 20.70 -15.81
C ILE A 154 -7.59 20.61 -15.52
N VAL A 155 -8.04 19.41 -15.15
CA VAL A 155 -9.42 19.14 -14.69
C VAL A 155 -9.35 18.58 -13.29
N VAL A 156 -10.08 19.18 -12.35
CA VAL A 156 -10.19 18.68 -10.97
C VAL A 156 -11.47 17.88 -10.84
N LEU A 157 -11.34 16.62 -10.43
CA LEU A 157 -12.42 15.66 -10.28
C LEU A 157 -12.55 15.25 -8.82
N THR A 158 -13.76 15.14 -8.33
CA THR A 158 -14.02 14.43 -7.08
C THR A 158 -13.91 12.91 -7.29
N PRO A 159 -13.72 12.10 -6.22
CA PRO A 159 -13.76 10.64 -6.29
C PRO A 159 -15.04 10.03 -6.89
N ASP A 160 -16.16 10.77 -6.89
CA ASP A 160 -17.43 10.38 -7.51
C ASP A 160 -17.61 10.90 -8.96
N ASN A 161 -16.51 11.25 -9.63
CA ASN A 161 -16.45 11.67 -11.03
C ASN A 161 -17.16 13.00 -11.34
N ARG A 162 -17.15 13.96 -10.40
CA ARG A 162 -17.70 15.30 -10.63
C ARG A 162 -16.59 16.28 -10.91
N VAL A 163 -16.74 17.06 -11.98
CA VAL A 163 -15.84 18.18 -12.26
C VAL A 163 -16.07 19.28 -11.23
N VAL A 164 -15.03 19.59 -10.45
CA VAL A 164 -15.00 20.68 -9.49
C VAL A 164 -14.63 21.98 -10.18
N ARG A 165 -13.59 21.94 -11.02
CA ARG A 165 -13.01 23.10 -11.71
C ARG A 165 -12.10 22.65 -12.85
N GLU A 166 -11.81 23.58 -13.74
CA GLU A 166 -10.84 23.41 -14.82
C GLU A 166 -10.16 24.74 -15.14
N TRP A 167 -8.92 24.69 -15.62
CA TRP A 167 -8.22 25.86 -16.14
C TRP A 167 -7.23 25.48 -17.22
N LYS A 168 -6.88 26.44 -18.07
CA LYS A 168 -5.97 26.24 -19.20
C LYS A 168 -4.51 26.18 -18.72
N VAL A 169 -3.80 25.17 -19.22
CA VAL A 169 -2.35 25.01 -19.04
C VAL A 169 -1.79 24.45 -20.35
N GLN A 170 -0.71 25.01 -20.86
CA GLN A 170 -0.17 24.56 -22.16
C GLN A 170 0.55 23.22 -21.99
N LEU A 171 0.13 22.20 -22.77
CA LEU A 171 0.77 20.88 -22.82
C LEU A 171 1.09 20.30 -21.44
N PRO A 172 0.10 20.16 -20.54
CA PRO A 172 0.32 19.63 -19.19
C PRO A 172 0.70 18.16 -19.29
N MET A 173 1.86 17.80 -18.74
CA MET A 173 2.43 16.45 -18.84
C MET A 173 2.42 15.70 -17.53
N GLU A 174 2.68 16.41 -16.43
CA GLU A 174 2.77 15.89 -15.07
C GLU A 174 2.22 16.91 -14.09
N ILE A 175 1.67 16.48 -12.97
CA ILE A 175 1.13 17.35 -11.94
C ILE A 175 1.49 16.82 -10.54
N SER A 176 1.71 17.75 -9.61
CA SER A 176 1.78 17.44 -8.18
C SER A 176 1.01 18.48 -7.38
N VAL A 177 0.26 18.02 -6.37
CA VAL A 177 -0.59 18.82 -5.50
C VAL A 177 -0.18 18.59 -4.06
N ARG A 178 0.14 19.67 -3.35
CA ARG A 178 0.49 19.60 -1.92
C ARG A 178 0.09 20.88 -1.23
N GLY A 179 -0.65 20.76 -0.13
CA GLY A 179 -1.16 21.91 0.60
C GLY A 179 -1.96 22.82 -0.31
N ASP A 180 -1.52 24.07 -0.48
CA ASP A 180 -2.19 25.08 -1.33
C ASP A 180 -1.53 25.27 -2.70
N ARG A 181 -0.76 24.29 -3.17
CA ARG A 181 0.01 24.40 -4.42
C ARG A 181 -0.30 23.29 -5.38
N VAL A 182 -0.39 23.68 -6.65
CA VAL A 182 -0.52 22.79 -7.80
C VAL A 182 0.63 23.11 -8.75
N VAL A 183 1.57 22.19 -8.88
CA VAL A 183 2.72 22.31 -9.77
C VAL A 183 2.47 21.46 -11.00
N VAL A 184 2.60 22.03 -12.19
CA VAL A 184 2.36 21.35 -13.45
C VAL A 184 3.61 21.38 -14.30
N GLY A 185 4.17 20.20 -14.59
CA GLY A 185 5.22 20.01 -15.57
C GLY A 185 4.65 20.08 -16.99
N SER A 186 5.33 20.79 -17.88
CA SER A 186 4.90 20.99 -19.27
C SER A 186 6.07 20.81 -20.24
N ARG A 187 5.78 20.78 -21.55
CA ARG A 187 6.81 20.69 -22.59
C ARG A 187 7.58 22.01 -22.72
N GLY A 188 8.56 22.22 -21.85
CA GLY A 188 9.45 23.38 -21.85
C GLY A 188 9.36 24.27 -20.61
N GLY A 189 8.74 23.81 -19.52
CA GLY A 189 8.71 24.59 -18.29
C GLY A 189 7.83 23.99 -17.21
N VAL A 190 7.70 24.76 -16.13
CA VAL A 190 6.91 24.42 -14.94
C VAL A 190 5.98 25.59 -14.65
N ALA A 191 4.69 25.27 -14.48
CA ALA A 191 3.66 26.19 -14.04
C ALA A 191 3.33 25.93 -12.57
N VAL A 192 3.07 26.97 -11.80
CA VAL A 192 2.56 26.85 -10.43
C VAL A 192 1.30 27.66 -10.26
N TYR A 193 0.31 27.02 -9.65
CA TYR A 193 -0.99 27.56 -9.33
C TYR A 193 -1.30 27.35 -7.86
N ASP A 194 -2.26 28.11 -7.33
CA ASP A 194 -2.99 27.72 -6.13
C ASP A 194 -4.07 26.68 -6.46
N ARG A 195 -4.81 26.20 -5.45
CA ARG A 195 -5.86 25.20 -5.67
C ARG A 195 -7.03 25.76 -6.45
N GLU A 196 -7.27 27.07 -6.40
CA GLU A 196 -8.32 27.78 -7.15
C GLU A 196 -8.00 27.93 -8.63
N GLY A 197 -6.77 27.62 -9.06
CA GLY A 197 -6.31 27.72 -10.44
C GLY A 197 -5.77 29.10 -10.80
N ASN A 198 -5.50 29.96 -9.81
CA ASN A 198 -4.81 31.23 -10.06
C ASN A 198 -3.33 30.97 -10.28
N ALA A 199 -2.78 31.53 -11.36
CA ALA A 199 -1.37 31.40 -11.67
C ALA A 199 -0.51 32.15 -10.64
N ILE A 200 0.47 31.45 -10.06
CA ILE A 200 1.46 32.01 -9.13
C ILE A 200 2.73 32.36 -9.91
N SER A 201 3.24 31.42 -10.70
CA SER A 201 4.50 31.57 -11.42
C SER A 201 4.61 30.57 -12.58
N TRP A 202 5.41 30.95 -13.58
CA TRP A 202 5.82 30.09 -14.70
C TRP A 202 7.30 30.33 -14.96
N TRP A 203 8.05 29.27 -15.20
CA TRP A 203 9.46 29.37 -15.56
C TRP A 203 9.91 28.20 -16.43
N GLY A 204 11.06 28.42 -17.07
CA GLY A 204 11.64 27.49 -18.03
C GLY A 204 11.31 27.85 -19.47
N GLU A 205 12.15 27.32 -20.35
CA GLU A 205 11.95 27.32 -21.79
C GLU A 205 12.47 26.01 -22.38
N ARG A 206 12.15 25.74 -23.64
CA ARG A 206 12.58 24.52 -24.32
C ARG A 206 14.09 24.53 -24.60
N GLY A 207 14.82 23.51 -24.16
CA GLY A 207 16.23 23.33 -24.49
C GLY A 207 16.96 22.36 -23.55
N SER A 208 18.29 22.45 -23.51
CA SER A 208 19.16 21.51 -22.77
C SER A 208 20.16 22.19 -21.82
N ASP A 209 20.20 23.54 -21.82
CA ASP A 209 20.98 24.30 -20.85
C ASP A 209 20.45 24.09 -19.41
N PRO A 210 21.24 24.37 -18.35
CA PRO A 210 20.86 24.12 -16.95
C PRO A 210 19.47 24.60 -16.52
N ASP A 211 19.04 25.74 -17.05
CA ASP A 211 17.80 26.44 -16.75
C ASP A 211 16.66 26.13 -17.75
N GLN A 212 16.94 25.35 -18.80
CA GLN A 212 15.99 24.94 -19.83
C GLN A 212 15.48 23.50 -19.62
N PHE A 213 14.36 23.14 -20.25
CA PHE A 213 13.76 21.80 -20.18
C PHE A 213 13.48 21.25 -21.57
N ASP A 214 13.57 19.94 -21.79
CA ASP A 214 13.04 19.36 -23.03
C ASP A 214 11.65 18.75 -22.81
N VAL A 215 11.52 17.90 -21.78
CA VAL A 215 10.25 17.28 -21.38
C VAL A 215 10.26 17.05 -19.88
N VAL A 216 9.24 17.56 -19.19
CA VAL A 216 9.01 17.29 -17.76
C VAL A 216 8.01 16.15 -17.62
N ARG A 217 8.41 15.00 -17.04
CA ARG A 217 7.51 13.85 -16.77
C ARG A 217 7.51 13.39 -15.31
N GLY A 218 7.85 14.29 -14.41
CA GLY A 218 7.89 14.03 -12.97
C GLY A 218 8.09 15.34 -12.26
N VAL A 219 7.17 15.64 -11.35
CA VAL A 219 7.25 16.78 -10.45
C VAL A 219 6.85 16.32 -9.07
N ALA A 220 7.56 16.79 -8.03
CA ALA A 220 7.16 16.60 -6.66
C ALA A 220 7.43 17.85 -5.83
N ILE A 221 6.52 18.15 -4.92
CA ILE A 221 6.69 19.22 -3.94
C ILE A 221 7.24 18.60 -2.65
N GLY A 222 8.49 18.93 -2.34
CA GLY A 222 9.17 18.42 -1.16
C GLY A 222 8.64 19.02 0.15
N PRO A 223 8.90 18.36 1.30
CA PRO A 223 8.55 18.90 2.61
C PRO A 223 9.33 20.17 2.98
N ASP A 224 10.43 20.43 2.29
CA ASP A 224 11.24 21.65 2.35
C ASP A 224 10.66 22.82 1.52
N GLY A 225 9.58 22.58 0.78
CA GLY A 225 8.94 23.56 -0.11
C GLY A 225 9.64 23.75 -1.45
N LEU A 226 10.65 22.92 -1.78
CA LEU A 226 11.25 22.91 -3.10
C LEU A 226 10.42 22.07 -4.08
N ILE A 227 10.55 22.41 -5.36
CA ILE A 227 9.94 21.70 -6.47
C ILE A 227 11.03 20.87 -7.15
N TYR A 228 10.88 19.56 -7.11
CA TYR A 228 11.77 18.60 -7.73
C TYR A 228 11.19 18.21 -9.08
N VAL A 229 12.03 18.16 -10.10
CA VAL A 229 11.61 18.02 -11.49
C VAL A 229 12.49 17.00 -12.20
N SER A 230 11.88 16.05 -12.91
CA SER A 230 12.59 15.22 -13.87
C SER A 230 12.54 15.87 -15.25
N ASP A 231 13.71 16.30 -15.72
CA ASP A 231 13.90 16.79 -17.08
C ASP A 231 14.26 15.59 -17.96
N THR A 232 13.23 14.77 -18.21
CA THR A 232 13.32 13.38 -18.65
C THR A 232 14.18 13.20 -19.91
N GLN A 233 13.98 14.03 -20.93
CA GLN A 233 14.74 13.92 -22.19
C GLN A 233 16.14 14.52 -22.12
N ASN A 234 16.46 15.25 -21.05
CA ASN A 234 17.82 15.70 -20.74
C ASN A 234 18.52 14.79 -19.71
N HIS A 235 17.91 13.66 -19.32
CA HIS A 235 18.53 12.64 -18.46
C HIS A 235 18.99 13.15 -17.09
N ARG A 236 18.21 14.07 -16.49
CA ARG A 236 18.62 14.76 -15.27
C ARG A 236 17.45 15.10 -14.35
N LEU A 237 17.76 15.32 -13.10
CA LEU A 237 16.88 15.89 -12.09
C LEU A 237 17.29 17.31 -11.76
N LYS A 238 16.32 18.09 -11.28
CA LYS A 238 16.54 19.47 -10.83
C LYS A 238 15.68 19.77 -9.62
N ALA A 239 16.13 20.70 -8.78
CA ALA A 239 15.30 21.30 -7.73
C ALA A 239 15.23 22.81 -7.90
N TYR A 240 14.04 23.36 -7.66
CA TYR A 240 13.73 24.77 -7.80
C TYR A 240 12.99 25.30 -6.58
N THR A 241 13.07 26.61 -6.35
CA THR A 241 12.06 27.29 -5.52
C THR A 241 10.74 27.43 -6.30
N GLU A 242 9.66 27.75 -5.60
CA GLU A 242 8.38 28.15 -6.21
C GLU A 242 8.47 29.33 -7.19
N LYS A 243 9.53 30.15 -7.09
CA LYS A 243 9.74 31.28 -8.01
C LYS A 243 10.63 30.93 -9.20
N GLY A 244 11.02 29.65 -9.34
CA GLY A 244 11.85 29.18 -10.45
C GLY A 244 13.35 29.41 -10.28
N GLU A 245 13.83 29.69 -9.06
CA GLU A 245 15.27 29.74 -8.81
C GLU A 245 15.85 28.32 -8.72
N LEU A 246 16.77 27.97 -9.62
CA LEU A 246 17.45 26.69 -9.63
C LEU A 246 18.32 26.53 -8.36
N LYS A 247 18.07 25.47 -7.59
CA LYS A 247 18.89 25.11 -6.42
C LYS A 247 20.01 24.16 -6.79
N TRP A 248 19.71 23.14 -7.58
CA TRP A 248 20.69 22.21 -8.11
C TRP A 248 20.15 21.51 -9.36
N VAL A 249 21.08 21.00 -10.15
CA VAL A 249 20.82 20.14 -11.32
C VAL A 249 21.81 18.99 -11.28
N TYR A 250 21.33 17.77 -11.48
CA TYR A 250 22.17 16.58 -11.50
C TYR A 250 21.74 15.57 -12.57
N PRO A 251 22.67 15.07 -13.40
CA PRO A 251 24.07 15.50 -13.52
C PRO A 251 24.21 16.97 -13.94
N SER A 252 25.29 17.62 -13.54
CA SER A 252 25.66 18.93 -14.07
C SER A 252 25.93 18.85 -15.58
N PRO A 253 25.86 19.96 -16.34
CA PRO A 253 26.13 19.94 -17.78
C PRO A 253 27.51 19.38 -18.15
N GLU A 254 28.51 19.61 -17.30
CA GLU A 254 29.87 19.12 -17.50
C GLU A 254 29.93 17.61 -17.33
N GLU A 255 29.29 17.07 -16.28
CA GLU A 255 29.16 15.62 -16.08
C GLU A 255 28.36 14.98 -17.20
N MET A 256 27.28 15.62 -17.65
CA MET A 256 26.46 15.14 -18.76
C MET A 256 27.24 15.07 -20.08
N LYS A 257 28.11 16.06 -20.35
CA LYS A 257 29.03 16.00 -21.51
C LYS A 257 29.96 14.79 -21.39
N ARG A 258 30.53 14.56 -20.21
CA ARG A 258 31.40 13.39 -19.94
C ARG A 258 30.67 12.06 -20.17
N PHE A 259 29.40 11.95 -19.80
CA PHE A 259 28.62 10.73 -20.05
C PHE A 259 28.26 10.53 -21.54
N LYS A 260 28.15 11.61 -22.32
CA LYS A 260 27.86 11.57 -23.78
C LYS A 260 29.12 11.36 -24.62
N GLU A 261 30.28 11.78 -24.13
CA GLU A 261 31.57 11.50 -24.74
C GLU A 261 31.91 10.02 -24.55
N LYS A 262 31.82 9.24 -25.64
CA LYS A 262 31.98 7.78 -25.70
C LYS A 262 32.99 7.21 -24.68
N PRO A 263 32.60 6.21 -23.87
CA PRO A 263 33.57 5.45 -23.09
C PRO A 263 34.48 4.64 -24.03
N SER A 264 35.75 4.52 -23.65
CA SER A 264 36.64 3.46 -24.13
C SER A 264 36.02 2.08 -23.92
N ALA A 265 36.48 1.06 -24.65
CA ALA A 265 35.89 -0.28 -24.79
C ALA A 265 35.68 -1.13 -23.50
N GLU A 266 35.89 -0.57 -22.31
CA GLU A 266 35.58 -1.18 -21.02
C GLU A 266 34.48 -0.35 -20.33
N GLU A 267 33.23 -0.75 -20.54
CA GLU A 267 32.07 -0.15 -19.87
C GLU A 267 32.09 -0.55 -18.39
N THR A 268 32.30 0.42 -17.51
CA THR A 268 32.05 0.25 -16.07
C THR A 268 30.75 0.96 -15.71
N GLU A 269 30.03 0.45 -14.71
CA GLU A 269 28.77 1.05 -14.22
C GLU A 269 28.94 2.54 -13.84
N ALA A 270 30.14 2.95 -13.43
CA ALA A 270 30.49 4.33 -13.10
C ALA A 270 30.59 5.27 -14.32
N ALA A 271 30.65 4.73 -15.55
CA ALA A 271 30.73 5.49 -16.79
C ALA A 271 29.35 5.77 -17.41
N LYS A 272 28.28 5.17 -16.87
CA LYS A 272 26.89 5.39 -17.33
C LYS A 272 26.29 6.60 -16.63
N ALA A 273 25.49 7.38 -17.36
CA ALA A 273 24.69 8.44 -16.75
C ALA A 273 23.75 7.84 -15.68
N PRO A 274 23.59 8.50 -14.51
CA PRO A 274 22.83 7.96 -13.39
C PRO A 274 21.33 7.86 -13.65
N PHE A 275 20.83 8.59 -14.65
CA PHE A 275 19.45 8.54 -15.12
C PHE A 275 19.42 8.33 -16.64
N GLN A 276 18.41 7.62 -17.13
CA GLN A 276 18.13 7.39 -18.55
C GLN A 276 16.83 8.05 -18.97
N ILE A 277 15.72 7.90 -18.25
CA ILE A 277 14.50 8.68 -18.50
C ILE A 277 13.74 8.92 -17.19
N PRO A 278 14.31 9.68 -16.26
CA PRO A 278 13.67 9.87 -14.96
C PRO A 278 12.25 10.40 -15.16
N ALA A 279 11.28 9.78 -14.50
CA ALA A 279 9.85 10.04 -14.69
C ALA A 279 9.21 10.40 -13.35
N GLY A 280 8.12 9.73 -12.97
CA GLY A 280 7.38 10.01 -11.74
C GLY A 280 8.24 9.91 -10.49
N MET A 281 7.85 10.67 -9.48
CA MET A 281 8.59 10.77 -8.23
C MET A 281 7.66 11.09 -7.07
N THR A 282 8.06 10.65 -5.87
CA THR A 282 7.28 10.88 -4.65
C THR A 282 8.21 11.01 -3.45
N PHE A 283 7.67 11.55 -2.36
CA PHE A 283 8.36 11.59 -1.07
C PHE A 283 7.77 10.56 -0.12
N ASP A 284 8.63 9.87 0.62
CA ASP A 284 8.17 9.00 1.71
C ASP A 284 8.08 9.71 3.07
N ALA A 285 7.62 8.99 4.09
CA ALA A 285 7.47 9.55 5.44
C ALA A 285 8.81 9.87 6.13
N ALA A 286 9.93 9.33 5.62
CA ALA A 286 11.27 9.70 6.07
C ALA A 286 11.80 10.96 5.38
N GLY A 287 11.04 11.52 4.42
CA GLY A 287 11.45 12.70 3.64
C GLY A 287 12.44 12.36 2.52
N ARG A 288 12.57 11.08 2.15
CA ARG A 288 13.40 10.67 1.02
C ARG A 288 12.66 10.95 -0.28
N LEU A 289 13.39 11.40 -1.30
CA LEU A 289 12.89 11.52 -2.66
C LEU A 289 13.11 10.21 -3.41
N LEU A 290 12.03 9.61 -3.89
CA LEU A 290 12.04 8.38 -4.69
C LEU A 290 11.66 8.74 -6.12
N VAL A 291 12.43 8.28 -7.09
CA VAL A 291 12.23 8.55 -8.51
C VAL A 291 12.23 7.23 -9.26
N VAL A 292 11.26 7.03 -10.16
CA VAL A 292 11.31 5.90 -11.09
C VAL A 292 12.03 6.29 -12.38
N ASP A 293 12.81 5.34 -12.91
CA ASP A 293 13.39 5.48 -14.24
C ASP A 293 13.05 4.26 -15.10
N PRO A 294 12.16 4.44 -16.09
CA PRO A 294 11.69 3.34 -16.93
C PRO A 294 12.76 2.64 -17.76
N PHE A 295 13.93 3.24 -18.03
CA PHE A 295 15.05 2.54 -18.72
C PHE A 295 16.12 2.01 -17.76
N GLU A 296 16.07 2.35 -16.48
CA GLU A 296 16.82 1.63 -15.43
C GLU A 296 16.01 0.50 -14.79
N PHE A 297 14.71 0.41 -15.07
CA PHE A 297 13.79 -0.58 -14.50
C PHE A 297 13.78 -0.57 -12.96
N ALA A 298 13.99 0.61 -12.38
CA ALA A 298 14.26 0.75 -10.96
C ALA A 298 13.58 1.97 -10.34
N ILE A 299 13.38 1.86 -9.04
CA ILE A 299 13.09 2.96 -8.12
C ILE A 299 14.43 3.39 -7.53
N MET A 300 14.70 4.69 -7.55
CA MET A 300 15.94 5.28 -7.06
C MET A 300 15.66 6.23 -5.90
N HIS A 301 16.42 6.08 -4.82
CA HIS A 301 16.46 7.06 -3.75
C HIS A 301 17.49 8.13 -4.09
N VAL A 302 17.07 9.39 -4.09
CA VAL A 302 17.86 10.54 -4.48
C VAL A 302 18.09 11.47 -3.28
N ASP A 303 19.32 11.95 -3.12
CA ASP A 303 19.67 12.97 -2.15
C ASP A 303 19.06 14.32 -2.56
N THR A 304 18.16 14.83 -1.72
CA THR A 304 17.45 16.11 -1.94
C THR A 304 18.35 17.34 -2.00
N SER A 305 19.60 17.25 -1.52
CA SER A 305 20.52 18.40 -1.47
C SER A 305 21.33 18.58 -2.76
N ASN A 306 21.52 17.52 -3.54
CA ASN A 306 22.43 17.53 -4.69
C ASN A 306 21.97 16.65 -5.88
N GLY A 307 20.93 15.83 -5.71
CA GLY A 307 20.39 14.97 -6.77
C GLY A 307 21.11 13.63 -6.95
N HIS A 308 22.15 13.32 -6.17
CA HIS A 308 22.87 12.05 -6.28
C HIS A 308 21.98 10.85 -5.93
N VAL A 309 22.14 9.77 -6.68
CA VAL A 309 21.47 8.50 -6.39
C VAL A 309 22.19 7.80 -5.23
N LEU A 310 21.44 7.50 -4.17
CA LEU A 310 21.93 6.86 -2.96
C LEU A 310 21.70 5.35 -2.99
N GLU A 311 20.51 4.94 -3.39
CA GLU A 311 20.08 3.53 -3.41
C GLU A 311 19.23 3.27 -4.66
N ARG A 312 19.22 2.01 -5.11
CA ARG A 312 18.46 1.56 -6.28
C ARG A 312 17.77 0.23 -5.97
N TRP A 313 16.52 0.11 -6.37
CA TRP A 313 15.74 -1.11 -6.22
C TRP A 313 14.97 -1.43 -7.49
N GLY A 314 15.16 -2.62 -8.01
CA GLY A 314 14.46 -3.10 -9.20
C GLY A 314 15.39 -3.83 -10.14
N GLU A 315 14.77 -4.62 -10.99
CA GLU A 315 15.41 -5.33 -12.09
C GLU A 315 14.36 -5.50 -13.19
N PHE A 316 14.82 -5.54 -14.43
CA PHE A 316 13.94 -5.81 -15.57
C PHE A 316 13.27 -7.17 -15.44
N GLY A 317 11.96 -7.21 -15.63
CA GLY A 317 11.24 -8.48 -15.76
C GLY A 317 9.73 -8.35 -15.74
N GLU A 318 9.07 -9.45 -16.10
CA GLU A 318 7.60 -9.54 -16.19
C GLU A 318 6.96 -10.14 -14.92
N ARG A 319 7.78 -10.74 -14.06
CA ARG A 319 7.34 -11.41 -12.82
C ARG A 319 7.00 -10.38 -11.75
N ASP A 320 6.08 -10.75 -10.86
CA ASP A 320 5.78 -9.96 -9.66
C ASP A 320 7.06 -9.66 -8.87
N GLY A 321 7.29 -8.38 -8.55
CA GLY A 321 8.50 -7.88 -7.89
C GLY A 321 9.60 -7.38 -8.83
N PHE A 322 9.44 -7.56 -10.15
CA PHE A 322 10.31 -7.03 -11.20
C PHE A 322 9.56 -5.97 -11.99
N PHE A 323 10.28 -5.07 -12.68
CA PHE A 323 9.67 -3.94 -13.38
C PHE A 323 9.88 -4.02 -14.90
N GLY A 324 8.83 -3.69 -15.64
CA GLY A 324 8.81 -3.49 -17.08
C GLY A 324 8.38 -2.06 -17.39
N TYR A 325 9.37 -1.19 -17.62
CA TYR A 325 9.18 0.23 -17.90
C TYR A 325 8.29 0.96 -16.87
N PRO A 326 8.71 1.03 -15.59
CA PRO A 326 7.94 1.70 -14.55
C PRO A 326 7.89 3.22 -14.78
N THR A 327 6.71 3.83 -14.84
CA THR A 327 6.57 5.27 -15.24
C THR A 327 6.20 6.21 -14.11
N SER A 328 5.52 5.71 -13.08
CA SER A 328 5.06 6.50 -11.94
C SER A 328 5.16 5.72 -10.63
N ILE A 329 5.28 6.45 -9.53
CA ILE A 329 5.33 5.94 -8.16
C ILE A 329 4.60 6.90 -7.23
N ASP A 330 3.84 6.35 -6.29
CA ASP A 330 3.29 7.12 -5.18
C ASP A 330 3.35 6.35 -3.86
N TYR A 331 3.27 7.05 -2.73
CA TYR A 331 3.51 6.52 -1.38
C TYR A 331 2.27 6.64 -0.48
N ASP A 332 1.88 5.53 0.16
CA ASP A 332 0.84 5.53 1.19
C ASP A 332 1.49 5.61 2.59
N PRO A 333 1.48 6.77 3.27
CA PRO A 333 2.05 6.90 4.61
C PRO A 333 1.28 6.11 5.68
N ALA A 334 0.00 5.79 5.45
CA ALA A 334 -0.81 5.04 6.40
C ALA A 334 -0.48 3.54 6.40
N ARG A 335 -0.07 2.99 5.25
CA ARG A 335 0.25 1.55 5.05
C ARG A 335 1.73 1.27 4.85
N ASP A 336 2.52 2.33 4.67
CA ASP A 336 3.95 2.30 4.47
C ASP A 336 4.31 1.35 3.33
N TRP A 337 3.81 1.70 2.14
CA TRP A 337 4.09 1.02 0.88
C TRP A 337 4.10 2.03 -0.25
N TYR A 338 4.62 1.60 -1.40
CA TYR A 338 4.64 2.36 -2.63
C TYR A 338 3.76 1.65 -3.64
N VAL A 339 3.02 2.41 -4.44
CA VAL A 339 2.34 1.94 -5.64
C VAL A 339 3.17 2.37 -6.83
N VAL A 340 3.45 1.45 -7.75
CA VAL A 340 4.26 1.71 -8.95
C VAL A 340 3.47 1.33 -10.18
N ALA A 341 3.38 2.24 -11.15
CA ALA A 341 2.86 1.96 -12.47
C ALA A 341 3.86 1.11 -13.26
N ASP A 342 3.62 -0.20 -13.35
CA ASP A 342 4.47 -1.15 -14.06
C ASP A 342 3.97 -1.32 -15.51
N THR A 343 4.17 -0.25 -16.29
CA THR A 343 3.41 0.05 -17.51
C THR A 343 3.44 -1.04 -18.56
N ALA A 344 4.63 -1.57 -18.90
CA ALA A 344 4.74 -2.55 -19.97
C ALA A 344 4.20 -3.92 -19.56
N ASN A 345 4.16 -4.19 -18.26
CA ASN A 345 3.55 -5.40 -17.69
C ASN A 345 2.03 -5.25 -17.47
N ASN A 346 1.43 -4.12 -17.88
CA ASN A 346 -0.01 -3.84 -17.76
C ASN A 346 -0.56 -4.07 -16.34
N ARG A 347 0.19 -3.66 -15.33
CA ARG A 347 -0.20 -3.80 -13.93
C ARG A 347 0.28 -2.63 -13.10
N VAL A 348 -0.25 -2.50 -11.90
CA VAL A 348 0.38 -1.71 -10.85
C VAL A 348 0.91 -2.62 -9.77
N GLN A 349 2.10 -2.33 -9.25
CA GLN A 349 2.74 -3.12 -8.21
C GLN A 349 2.78 -2.35 -6.91
N ILE A 350 2.52 -3.06 -5.82
CA ILE A 350 2.61 -2.52 -4.47
C ILE A 350 3.84 -3.15 -3.81
N VAL A 351 4.77 -2.30 -3.40
CA VAL A 351 6.07 -2.70 -2.87
C VAL A 351 6.39 -1.97 -1.56
N ARG A 352 7.35 -2.48 -0.81
CA ARG A 352 7.96 -1.78 0.33
C ARG A 352 9.45 -1.66 0.14
N LEU A 353 9.96 -0.52 0.57
CA LEU A 353 11.38 -0.19 0.55
C LEU A 353 11.84 0.02 2.01
N PRO A 354 13.09 -0.34 2.34
CA PRO A 354 13.61 -0.14 3.69
C PRO A 354 13.73 1.35 3.98
N GLY A 355 13.58 1.74 5.25
CA GLY A 355 13.82 3.11 5.69
C GLY A 355 12.75 4.14 5.28
N SER A 356 11.58 3.71 4.83
CA SER A 356 10.49 4.59 4.35
C SER A 356 9.84 5.47 5.43
N GLY A 357 10.18 5.26 6.70
CA GLY A 357 9.73 6.11 7.81
C GLY A 357 8.29 5.85 8.28
N GLY A 358 7.63 4.78 7.83
CA GLY A 358 6.30 4.41 8.31
C GLY A 358 6.24 4.28 9.83
N GLY A 359 5.58 5.25 10.48
CA GLY A 359 5.57 5.38 11.93
C GLY A 359 4.91 4.19 12.67
N VAL A 360 4.97 4.22 14.01
CA VAL A 360 4.36 3.18 14.87
C VAL A 360 2.87 2.99 14.55
N ALA A 361 2.15 4.04 14.17
CA ALA A 361 0.75 3.95 13.75
C ALA A 361 0.55 3.14 12.46
N ALA A 362 1.44 3.27 11.47
CA ALA A 362 1.43 2.42 10.28
C ALA A 362 1.79 0.97 10.65
N ALA A 363 2.76 0.77 11.54
CA ALA A 363 3.08 -0.56 12.09
C ALA A 363 1.90 -1.21 12.82
N VAL A 364 1.16 -0.44 13.62
CA VAL A 364 -0.06 -0.87 14.30
C VAL A 364 -1.17 -1.14 13.27
N ARG A 365 -1.45 -0.23 12.33
CA ARG A 365 -2.43 -0.50 11.25
C ARG A 365 -2.05 -1.72 10.40
N ARG A 366 -0.77 -2.03 10.19
CA ARG A 366 -0.34 -3.30 9.57
C ARG A 366 -0.76 -4.51 10.40
N ALA A 367 -0.59 -4.44 11.73
CA ALA A 367 -1.01 -5.51 12.64
C ALA A 367 -2.53 -5.65 12.75
N TRP A 368 -3.28 -4.56 12.61
CA TRP A 368 -4.74 -4.51 12.82
C TRP A 368 -5.59 -4.56 11.53
N GLY A 369 -5.07 -4.07 10.40
CA GLY A 369 -5.72 -4.03 9.08
C GLY A 369 -5.50 -5.27 8.22
N GLY A 370 -4.63 -6.18 8.69
CA GLY A 370 -4.59 -7.55 8.21
C GLY A 370 -5.78 -8.36 8.71
N PRO A 371 -5.93 -9.60 8.25
CA PRO A 371 -7.02 -10.49 8.66
C PRO A 371 -6.87 -10.98 10.12
N MET A 372 -5.85 -10.50 10.84
CA MET A 372 -5.45 -11.00 12.14
C MET A 372 -6.54 -10.85 13.20
N TRP A 373 -7.49 -9.92 13.03
CA TRP A 373 -8.69 -9.82 13.88
C TRP A 373 -9.52 -11.13 13.87
N ALA A 374 -9.57 -11.82 12.74
CA ALA A 374 -10.25 -13.10 12.60
C ALA A 374 -9.52 -14.25 13.31
N CYS A 375 -8.23 -14.07 13.61
CA CYS A 375 -7.45 -14.94 14.49
C CYS A 375 -7.61 -14.54 15.97
N TYR A 376 -7.65 -13.23 16.27
CA TYR A 376 -7.78 -12.74 17.65
C TYR A 376 -9.14 -13.06 18.27
N GLY A 377 -10.25 -12.93 17.54
CA GLY A 377 -11.59 -13.21 18.06
C GLY A 377 -11.72 -14.63 18.67
N PRO A 378 -11.40 -15.68 17.89
CA PRO A 378 -11.40 -17.05 18.41
C PRO A 378 -10.35 -17.32 19.48
N LEU A 379 -9.15 -16.74 19.41
CA LEU A 379 -8.13 -16.87 20.46
C LEU A 379 -8.57 -16.23 21.78
N ILE A 380 -9.25 -15.08 21.72
CA ILE A 380 -9.83 -14.41 22.89
C ILE A 380 -10.96 -15.25 23.47
N LEU A 381 -11.84 -15.81 22.63
CA LEU A 381 -12.89 -16.72 23.08
C LEU A 381 -12.34 -18.00 23.72
N LEU A 382 -11.26 -18.56 23.15
CA LEU A 382 -10.57 -19.73 23.70
C LEU A 382 -9.88 -19.40 25.03
N LEU A 383 -9.23 -18.25 25.13
CA LEU A 383 -8.65 -17.75 26.38
C LEU A 383 -9.74 -17.57 27.45
N LEU A 384 -10.87 -16.95 27.12
CA LEU A 384 -12.01 -16.79 28.03
C LEU A 384 -12.59 -18.14 28.46
N ALA A 385 -12.72 -19.11 27.53
CA ALA A 385 -13.18 -20.45 27.85
C ALA A 385 -12.22 -21.18 28.81
N VAL A 386 -10.90 -21.03 28.61
CA VAL A 386 -9.88 -21.57 29.51
C VAL A 386 -9.95 -20.91 30.90
N ILE A 387 -10.11 -19.59 30.96
CA ILE A 387 -10.27 -18.86 32.23
C ILE A 387 -11.51 -19.35 32.98
N VAL A 388 -12.65 -19.46 32.30
CA VAL A 388 -13.90 -19.99 32.90
C VAL A 388 -13.71 -21.42 33.39
N ALA A 389 -13.03 -22.29 32.63
CA ALA A 389 -12.76 -23.66 33.03
C ALA A 389 -11.83 -23.76 34.24
N VAL A 390 -10.79 -22.92 34.33
CA VAL A 390 -9.85 -22.88 35.45
C VAL A 390 -10.50 -22.31 36.71
N VAL A 391 -11.28 -21.23 36.58
CA VAL A 391 -12.02 -20.62 37.70
C VAL A 391 -13.15 -21.55 38.18
N GLY A 392 -13.85 -22.22 37.26
CA GLY A 392 -14.86 -23.22 37.59
C GLY A 392 -14.30 -24.41 38.37
N ARG A 393 -13.12 -24.92 37.98
CA ARG A 393 -12.42 -25.99 38.73
C ARG A 393 -11.93 -25.57 40.11
N ARG A 394 -11.63 -24.29 40.32
CA ARG A 394 -11.26 -23.78 41.66
C ARG A 394 -12.47 -23.70 42.60
N ARG A 395 -13.65 -23.34 42.08
CA ARG A 395 -14.90 -23.31 42.87
C ARG A 395 -15.42 -24.70 43.22
N SER A 396 -15.21 -25.72 42.38
CA SER A 396 -15.60 -27.10 42.71
C SER A 396 -14.67 -27.74 43.74
N ARG A 397 -13.40 -27.33 43.82
CA ARG A 397 -12.43 -27.80 44.83
C ARG A 397 -12.58 -27.12 46.19
N SER A 398 -13.15 -25.91 46.25
CA SER A 398 -13.44 -25.22 47.52
C SER A 398 -14.79 -25.62 48.12
N ALA A 399 -15.46 -26.63 47.55
CA ALA A 399 -16.77 -27.12 48.00
C ALA A 399 -16.73 -28.56 48.55
N GLU A 400 -15.54 -29.19 48.62
CA GLU A 400 -15.35 -30.37 49.47
C GLU A 400 -15.19 -29.87 50.92
N PRO A 401 -16.07 -30.25 51.85
CA PRO A 401 -15.91 -29.88 53.26
C PRO A 401 -14.74 -30.66 53.88
N ASP A 402 -13.92 -29.95 54.64
CA ASP A 402 -12.87 -30.51 55.48
C ASP A 402 -13.50 -31.44 56.55
N GLU A 403 -13.62 -32.74 56.28
CA GLU A 403 -13.81 -33.74 57.33
C GLU A 403 -12.45 -34.09 57.95
N GLU A 404 -12.00 -33.25 58.89
CA GLU A 404 -11.23 -33.68 60.07
C GLU A 404 -11.01 -32.48 61.00
N SER A 405 -11.80 -32.36 62.08
CA SER A 405 -11.29 -32.08 63.44
C SER A 405 -12.38 -32.10 64.50
N GLU A 406 -11.97 -32.55 65.70
CA GLU A 406 -12.62 -32.56 67.01
C GLU A 406 -13.53 -33.77 67.29
N GLY A 407 -13.22 -34.73 68.18
CA GLY A 407 -12.23 -34.77 69.26
C GLY A 407 -12.88 -35.16 70.59
N SER A 408 -12.22 -36.07 71.31
CA SER A 408 -12.32 -36.40 72.75
C SER A 408 -13.28 -37.52 73.24
N GLU A 409 -12.61 -38.59 73.68
CA GLU A 409 -12.77 -39.32 74.96
C GLU A 409 -14.09 -40.03 75.26
N THR A 410 -14.09 -41.37 75.15
CA THR A 410 -13.88 -42.30 76.30
C THR A 410 -13.38 -43.65 75.84
#